data_AF-K6TWC1-F1
#
_entry.id   AF-K6TWC1-F1
#
_cell.length_a   1.000
_cell.length_b   1.000
_cell.length_c   1.000
_cell.angle_alpha   90.00
_cell.angle_beta   90.00
_cell.angle_gamma   90.00
#
_symmetry.space_group_name_H-M   'P 1'
#
loop_
_entity.id
_entity.type
_entity.pdbx_description
1 polymer ?
#
loop_
_entity_poly.entity_id
_entity_poly.type
_entity_poly.pdbx_seq_one_letter_code
_entity_poly.pdbx_strand_id
1 'polypeptide(L)'
;MKKLINMLGFACAFITSILIICTFVTTYQFYYVGQIFNSYLPIQLGVCVTMAVLALRFIIIETGRKRFIYFAFSLAISVSLIFFMMNLIK
;
A
#
# COMPACT_ATOMS: atom_id res chain seq x y z
N MET A 1 -19.66 -10.86 -2.14
CA MET A 1 -18.30 -10.79 -1.56
C MET A 1 -17.22 -10.34 -2.55
N LYS A 2 -17.08 -10.99 -3.72
CA LYS A 2 -16.04 -10.62 -4.71
C LYS A 2 -16.07 -9.14 -5.17
N LYS A 3 -17.27 -8.58 -5.40
CA LYS A 3 -17.46 -7.19 -5.83
C LYS A 3 -17.01 -6.15 -4.79
N LEU A 4 -17.25 -6.43 -3.51
CA LEU A 4 -16.83 -5.58 -2.38
C LEU A 4 -15.31 -5.53 -2.26
N ILE A 5 -14.64 -6.68 -2.34
CA ILE A 5 -13.17 -6.76 -2.27
C ILE A 5 -12.52 -6.04 -3.46
N ASN A 6 -13.13 -6.15 -4.65
CA ASN A 6 -12.65 -5.44 -5.83
C ASN A 6 -12.77 -3.91 -5.67
N MET A 7 -13.89 -3.44 -5.10
CA MET A 7 -14.12 -2.02 -4.82
C MET A 7 -13.17 -1.50 -3.74
N LEU A 8 -12.93 -2.29 -2.69
CA LEU A 8 -11.98 -1.97 -1.62
C LEU A 8 -10.55 -1.86 -2.17
N GLY A 9 -10.13 -2.80 -3.02
CA GLY A 9 -8.83 -2.74 -3.69
C GLY A 9 -8.67 -1.50 -4.56
N PHE A 10 -9.72 -1.11 -5.29
CA PHE A 10 -9.71 0.11 -6.09
C PHE A 10 -9.62 1.37 -5.23
N ALA A 11 -10.38 1.45 -4.13
CA ALA A 11 -10.33 2.57 -3.19
C ALA A 11 -8.95 2.71 -2.54
N CYS A 12 -8.35 1.60 -2.08
CA CYS A 12 -6.99 1.62 -1.51
C CYS A 12 -5.95 2.07 -2.53
N ALA A 13 -6.02 1.58 -3.78
CA ALA A 13 -5.12 2.00 -4.84
C ALA A 13 -5.26 3.49 -5.17
N PHE A 14 -6.49 4.01 -5.20
CA PHE A 14 -6.76 5.43 -5.42
C PHE A 14 -6.22 6.32 -4.29
N ILE A 15 -6.40 5.92 -3.03
CA ILE A 15 -5.82 6.65 -1.89
C ILE A 15 -4.29 6.63 -1.96
N THR A 16 -3.70 5.49 -2.31
CA THR A 16 -2.24 5.35 -2.39
C THR A 16 -1.63 6.18 -3.52
N SER A 17 -2.31 6.31 -4.67
CA SER A 17 -1.86 7.21 -5.73
C SER A 17 -1.88 8.67 -5.30
N ILE A 18 -2.88 9.10 -4.54
CA ILE A 18 -2.91 10.44 -3.93
C ILE A 18 -1.73 10.62 -2.97
N LEU A 19 -1.46 9.64 -2.09
CA LEU A 19 -0.33 9.68 -1.15
C LEU A 19 1.02 9.77 -1.89
N ILE A 20 1.19 9.06 -3.01
CA ILE A 20 2.37 9.16 -3.86
C ILE A 20 2.52 10.60 -4.38
N ILE A 21 1.46 11.18 -4.94
CA ILE A 21 1.48 12.56 -5.45
C ILE A 21 1.82 13.55 -4.32
N CYS A 22 1.17 13.44 -3.16
CA CYS A 22 1.47 14.29 -2.00
C CYS A 22 2.94 14.17 -1.55
N THR A 23 3.50 12.96 -1.59
CA THR A 23 4.92 12.71 -1.27
C THR A 23 5.84 13.34 -2.31
N PHE A 24 5.50 13.33 -3.61
CA PHE A 24 6.28 14.06 -4.60
C PHE A 24 6.20 15.57 -4.43
N VAL A 25 5.02 16.09 -4.03
CA VAL A 25 4.80 17.51 -3.80
C VAL A 25 5.67 18.08 -2.67
N THR A 26 6.10 17.27 -1.69
CA THR A 26 7.04 17.73 -0.66
C THR A 26 8.40 18.14 -1.23
N THR A 27 8.80 17.61 -2.39
CA THR A 27 10.02 18.03 -3.11
C THR A 27 10.00 19.53 -3.43
N TYR A 28 8.81 20.12 -3.61
CA TYR A 28 8.64 21.54 -3.92
C TYR A 28 8.57 22.45 -2.66
N GLN A 29 8.92 21.92 -1.47
CA GLN A 29 8.93 22.65 -0.19
C GLN A 29 7.62 23.37 0.17
N PHE A 30 6.46 22.84 -0.23
CA PHE A 30 5.18 23.33 0.28
C PHE A 30 5.10 23.07 1.80
N TYR A 31 5.14 24.14 2.61
CA TYR A 31 5.27 24.10 4.07
C TYR A 31 4.26 23.16 4.76
N TYR A 32 2.99 23.17 4.34
CA TYR A 32 1.95 22.33 4.93
C TYR A 32 2.05 20.84 4.54
N VAL A 33 2.44 20.55 3.30
CA VAL A 33 2.58 19.16 2.83
C VAL A 33 3.84 18.53 3.41
N GLY A 34 4.91 19.32 3.53
CA GLY A 34 6.19 18.92 4.10
C GLY A 34 6.17 18.58 5.59
N GLN A 35 5.15 18.96 6.37
CA GLN A 35 5.05 18.53 7.78
C GLN A 35 4.45 17.13 7.94
N ILE A 36 3.44 16.78 7.12
CA ILE A 36 2.73 15.50 7.21
C ILE A 36 3.44 14.42 6.38
N PHE A 37 4.02 14.80 5.25
CA PHE A 37 4.62 13.90 4.26
C PHE A 37 6.16 13.96 4.22
N ASN A 38 6.83 14.65 5.16
CA ASN A 38 8.30 14.60 5.26
C ASN A 38 8.81 13.19 5.53
N SER A 39 8.04 12.44 6.31
CA SER A 39 8.36 11.04 6.59
C SER A 39 7.82 10.18 5.46
N TYR A 40 8.57 9.16 5.04
CA TYR A 40 8.09 8.14 4.12
C TYR A 40 7.01 7.22 4.74
N LEU A 41 6.66 7.44 6.01
CA LEU A 41 5.72 6.61 6.76
C LEU A 41 4.28 6.60 6.19
N PRO A 42 3.68 7.73 5.75
CA PRO A 42 2.35 7.74 5.14
C PRO A 42 2.28 6.93 3.84
N ILE A 43 3.30 7.04 2.98
CA ILE A 43 3.35 6.28 1.73
C ILE A 43 3.63 4.80 1.99
N GLN A 44 4.48 4.46 2.97
CA GLN A 44 4.72 3.08 3.40
C GLN A 44 3.44 2.43 3.93
N LEU A 45 2.65 3.13 4.75
CA LEU A 45 1.35 2.67 5.23
C LEU A 45 0.35 2.46 4.08
N GLY A 46 0.23 3.43 3.16
CA GLY A 46 -0.68 3.34 2.02
C GLY A 46 -0.38 2.13 1.12
N VAL A 47 0.90 1.94 0.77
CA VAL A 47 1.34 0.80 -0.03
C VAL A 47 1.14 -0.52 0.74
N CYS A 48 1.44 -0.55 2.04
CA CYS A 48 1.26 -1.73 2.87
C CYS A 48 -0.20 -2.20 2.90
N VAL A 49 -1.14 -1.28 3.16
CA VAL A 49 -2.58 -1.58 3.20
C VAL A 49 -3.06 -2.07 1.83
N THR A 50 -2.65 -1.40 0.76
CA THR A 50 -3.05 -1.79 -0.61
C THR A 50 -2.55 -3.17 -0.99
N MET A 51 -1.31 -3.52 -0.62
CA MET A 51 -0.74 -4.84 -0.86
C MET A 51 -1.42 -5.93 -0.02
N ALA A 52 -1.79 -5.64 1.24
CA ALA A 52 -2.56 -6.56 2.07
C ALA A 52 -3.96 -6.84 1.48
N VAL A 53 -4.64 -5.80 0.99
CA VAL A 53 -5.94 -5.92 0.32
C VAL A 53 -5.82 -6.70 -1.00
N LEU A 54 -4.75 -6.48 -1.77
CA LEU A 54 -4.46 -7.25 -2.98
C LEU A 54 -4.20 -8.72 -2.68
N ALA A 55 -3.47 -9.04 -1.60
CA ALA A 55 -3.28 -10.41 -1.15
C ALA A 55 -4.63 -11.09 -0.86
N LEU A 56 -5.49 -10.43 -0.08
CA LEU A 56 -6.85 -10.93 0.20
C LEU A 56 -7.69 -11.08 -1.08
N ARG A 57 -7.54 -10.17 -2.04
CA ARG A 57 -8.20 -10.26 -3.34
C ARG A 57 -7.75 -11.50 -4.11
N PHE A 58 -6.44 -11.73 -4.23
CA PHE A 58 -5.90 -12.88 -4.96
C PHE A 58 -6.31 -14.20 -4.33
N ILE A 59 -6.35 -14.30 -3.00
CA ILE A 59 -6.73 -15.55 -2.33
C ILE A 59 -8.23 -15.87 -2.42
N ILE A 60 -9.10 -14.86 -2.53
CA ILE A 60 -10.56 -15.05 -2.53
C ILE A 60 -11.13 -15.13 -3.95
N ILE A 61 -10.60 -14.35 -4.90
CA ILE A 61 -11.20 -14.20 -6.23
C ILE A 61 -10.55 -15.13 -7.26
N GLU A 62 -9.22 -15.27 -7.21
CA GLU A 62 -8.47 -15.94 -8.26
C GLU A 62 -8.38 -17.45 -8.04
N THR A 63 -8.35 -18.21 -9.13
CA THR A 63 -8.22 -19.68 -9.10
C THR A 63 -7.05 -20.13 -9.97
N GLY A 64 -6.36 -21.21 -9.56
CA GLY A 64 -5.19 -21.76 -10.25
C GLY A 64 -3.84 -21.34 -9.67
N ARG A 65 -2.75 -21.75 -10.33
CA ARG A 65 -1.36 -21.61 -9.83
C ARG A 65 -0.91 -20.16 -9.65
N LYS A 66 -1.42 -19.25 -10.48
CA LYS A 66 -1.14 -17.80 -10.42
C LYS A 66 -1.62 -17.16 -9.11
N ARG A 67 -2.68 -17.69 -8.50
CA ARG A 67 -3.22 -17.25 -7.20
C ARG A 67 -2.12 -17.17 -6.14
N PHE A 68 -1.41 -18.28 -5.93
CA PHE A 68 -0.43 -18.39 -4.85
C PHE A 68 0.79 -17.49 -5.10
N ILE A 69 1.21 -17.32 -6.36
CA ILE A 69 2.34 -16.48 -6.71
C ILE A 69 2.04 -15.01 -6.40
N TYR A 70 0.91 -14.48 -6.90
CA TYR A 70 0.53 -13.08 -6.65
C TYR A 70 0.18 -12.82 -5.17
N PHE A 71 -0.44 -13.80 -4.51
CA PHE A 71 -0.69 -13.74 -3.06
C PHE A 71 0.63 -13.65 -2.27
N ALA A 72 1.56 -14.58 -2.49
CA ALA A 72 2.82 -14.61 -1.78
C ALA A 72 3.64 -13.33 -2.02
N PHE A 73 3.66 -12.84 -3.26
CA PHE A 73 4.38 -11.62 -3.62
C PHE A 73 3.80 -10.38 -2.93
N SER A 74 2.47 -10.20 -2.99
CA SER A 74 1.82 -9.07 -2.32
C SER A 74 1.95 -9.12 -0.79
N LEU A 75 1.89 -10.31 -0.21
CA LEU A 75 2.09 -10.51 1.23
C LEU A 75 3.53 -10.22 1.64
N ALA A 76 4.52 -10.67 0.87
CA ALA A 76 5.93 -10.40 1.13
C ALA A 76 6.23 -8.90 1.15
N ILE A 77 5.67 -8.12 0.21
CA ILE A 77 5.82 -6.66 0.19
C ILE A 77 5.21 -6.04 1.45
N SER A 78 3.98 -6.45 1.81
CA SER A 78 3.30 -5.93 3.00
C SER A 78 4.10 -6.22 4.29
N VAL A 79 4.57 -7.45 4.48
CA VAL A 79 5.39 -7.84 5.63
C VAL A 79 6.72 -7.08 5.66
N SER A 80 7.37 -6.92 4.52
CA SER A 80 8.63 -6.16 4.43
C SER A 80 8.43 -4.70 4.84
N LEU A 81 7.34 -4.07 4.40
CA LEU A 81 7.02 -2.69 4.77
C LEU A 81 6.73 -2.56 6.28
N ILE A 82 6.01 -3.51 6.87
CA ILE A 82 5.78 -3.55 8.32
C ILE A 82 7.12 -3.68 9.07
N PHE A 83 8.00 -4.58 8.61
CA PHE A 83 9.32 -4.74 9.19
C PHE A 83 10.15 -3.46 9.13
N PHE A 84 10.16 -2.76 7.99
CA PHE A 84 10.84 -1.47 7.86
C PHE A 84 10.21 -0.37 8.71
N MET A 85 8.88 -0.33 8.84
CA MET A 85 8.21 0.63 9.72
C MET A 85 8.54 0.40 11.20
N MET A 86 8.63 -0.85 11.65
CA MET A 86 8.99 -1.17 13.04
C MET A 86 10.47 -0.99 13.35
N ASN A 87 11.35 -1.25 12.38
CA ASN A 87 12.80 -1.05 12.50
C ASN A 87 13.24 0.34 12.02
N LEU A 88 12.32 1.28 11.83
CA LEU A 88 12.66 2.68 11.62
C LEU A 88 13.27 3.19 12.94
N ILE A 89 14.59 3.06 13.04
CA ILE A 89 15.41 3.60 14.12
C ILE A 89 15.10 5.11 14.19
N LYS A 90 14.66 5.57 15.37
CA LYS A 90 14.43 7.00 15.66
C LYS A 90 15.69 7.82 15.42
#